data_AF-A0A314XP15-F1
#
_entry.id   AF-A0A314XP15-F1
#
_cell.length_a   1.000
_cell.length_b   1.000
_cell.length_c   1.000
_cell.angle_alpha   90.00
_cell.angle_beta   90.00
_cell.angle_gamma   90.00
#
_symmetry.space_group_name_H-M   'P 1'
#
loop_
_entity.id
_entity.type
_entity.pdbx_description
1 polymer ?
#
loop_
_entity_poly.entity_id
_entity_poly.type
_entity_poly.pdbx_seq_one_letter_code
_entity_poly.pdbx_strand_id
1 'polypeptide(L)'
;MSFLPPELIFDILSRLPPKDLMRFLCVSEAWYALIHDQIFIKAHLQRSIETNSAPLTILLRKFSPECPPSHFFSLSFSDNETTGTAVKTEQPLKCPDEYTDILLGYSVHGLVWIHNDDESDMALWNPSIQKFKKIHVPTFEPEASSSSGSEMEQRREPWDACYGFGYDSVHDDYKLVRIVEFAKEGRIVGSQVHIYSLKSNSWKRIQDMPRNCFGIHHDYLMFCNGALSCLVYNRLCKNQVTILTLSLASEKYCQFRNPVHHLNINESRLTLRVLGGCLCLCDTFLETQHDVWIMKEHGVAESWTLLYSIERGDLPWWIDFMCVPLVFSRNGEMVLLSDNNTIIFWYDLKEKSFKRAKFHGRPCAYEMTVVCWGSLCLLDGDPVIAEPETGRQQKVPTTSTKRKYSSGEDEETYDDCL
;
A
#
# COMPACT_ATOMS: atom_id res chain seq x y z
N MET A 1 -12.59 -13.33 44.66
CA MET A 1 -11.54 -12.98 43.68
C MET A 1 -11.59 -11.47 43.51
N SER A 2 -10.50 -10.77 43.79
CA SER A 2 -10.41 -9.32 43.58
C SER A 2 -10.47 -9.04 42.07
N PHE A 3 -11.56 -8.43 41.60
CA PHE A 3 -11.67 -7.97 40.22
C PHE A 3 -10.67 -6.83 40.01
N LEU A 4 -9.83 -6.95 38.98
CA LEU A 4 -9.01 -5.83 38.51
C LEU A 4 -9.96 -4.68 38.07
N PRO A 5 -9.71 -3.43 38.48
CA PRO A 5 -10.43 -2.27 37.99
C PRO A 5 -10.46 -2.21 36.45
N PRO A 6 -11.59 -1.83 35.81
CA PRO A 6 -11.69 -1.72 34.36
C PRO A 6 -10.60 -0.86 33.72
N GLU A 7 -10.17 0.19 34.40
CA GLU A 7 -9.11 1.11 33.95
C GLU A 7 -7.76 0.41 33.85
N LEU A 8 -7.46 -0.51 34.79
CA LEU A 8 -6.23 -1.31 34.73
C LEU A 8 -6.31 -2.35 33.61
N ILE A 9 -7.48 -2.94 33.37
CA ILE A 9 -7.67 -3.86 32.24
C ILE A 9 -7.45 -3.10 30.92
N PHE A 10 -8.05 -1.91 30.77
CA PHE A 10 -7.84 -1.05 29.60
C PHE A 10 -6.35 -0.76 29.39
N ASP A 11 -5.65 -0.33 30.45
CA ASP A 11 -4.23 -0.01 30.38
C ASP A 11 -3.36 -1.22 30.03
N ILE A 12 -3.64 -2.39 30.61
CA ILE A 12 -2.90 -3.64 30.33
C ILE A 12 -3.12 -4.05 28.87
N LEU A 13 -4.38 -4.17 28.45
CA LEU A 13 -4.71 -4.63 27.10
C LEU A 13 -4.19 -3.68 26.03
N SER A 14 -4.23 -2.37 26.26
CA SER A 14 -3.74 -1.39 25.30
C SER A 14 -2.22 -1.44 25.07
N ARG A 15 -1.44 -2.19 25.87
CA ARG A 15 0.00 -2.43 25.65
C ARG A 15 0.28 -3.68 24.83
N LEU A 16 -0.72 -4.53 24.61
CA LEU A 16 -0.51 -5.82 23.96
C LEU A 16 -0.49 -5.68 22.43
N PRO A 17 0.27 -6.53 21.73
CA PRO A 17 0.22 -6.62 20.28
C PRO A 17 -1.19 -6.94 19.77
N PRO A 18 -1.59 -6.44 18.58
CA PRO A 18 -2.89 -6.75 17.98
C PRO A 18 -3.19 -8.26 17.90
N LYS A 19 -2.19 -9.08 17.57
CA LYS A 19 -2.34 -10.53 17.46
C LYS A 19 -2.76 -11.18 18.78
N ASP A 20 -2.23 -10.70 19.91
CA ASP A 20 -2.61 -11.21 21.22
C ASP A 20 -4.00 -10.73 21.61
N LEU A 21 -4.35 -9.48 21.29
CA LEU A 21 -5.70 -8.95 21.49
C LEU A 21 -6.74 -9.73 20.70
N MET A 22 -6.44 -10.14 19.45
CA MET A 22 -7.31 -11.01 18.66
C MET A 22 -7.56 -12.36 19.35
N ARG A 23 -6.54 -12.95 19.98
CA ARG A 23 -6.69 -14.18 20.77
C ARG A 23 -7.50 -13.95 22.04
N PHE A 24 -7.44 -12.75 22.59
CA PHE A 24 -8.11 -12.39 23.85
C PHE A 24 -9.60 -12.07 23.67
N LEU A 25 -10.07 -11.95 22.43
CA LEU A 25 -11.50 -11.84 22.11
C LEU A 25 -12.34 -13.01 22.66
N CYS A 26 -11.74 -14.20 22.83
CA CYS A 26 -12.46 -15.38 23.36
C CYS A 26 -12.40 -15.54 24.88
N VAL A 27 -11.73 -14.63 25.61
CA VAL A 27 -11.53 -14.75 27.07
C VAL A 27 -12.81 -14.45 27.84
N SER A 28 -13.53 -13.38 27.48
CA SER A 28 -14.81 -13.01 28.08
C SER A 28 -15.57 -12.01 27.20
N GLU A 29 -16.89 -11.91 27.39
CA GLU A 29 -17.73 -10.91 26.73
C GLU A 29 -17.28 -9.47 27.03
N ALA A 30 -16.82 -9.20 28.25
CA ALA A 30 -16.34 -7.87 28.64
C ALA A 30 -15.06 -7.48 27.87
N TRP A 31 -14.13 -8.42 27.67
CA TRP A 31 -12.91 -8.18 26.91
C TRP A 31 -13.21 -8.05 25.41
N TYR A 32 -14.12 -8.88 24.90
CA TYR A 32 -14.61 -8.76 23.53
C TYR A 32 -15.18 -7.36 23.28
N ALA A 33 -16.10 -6.90 24.14
CA ALA A 33 -16.73 -5.58 24.02
C ALA A 33 -15.71 -4.44 24.11
N LEU A 34 -14.76 -4.53 25.05
CA LEU A 34 -13.70 -3.53 25.21
C LEU A 34 -12.78 -3.45 23.98
N ILE A 35 -12.35 -4.59 23.42
CA ILE A 35 -11.42 -4.60 22.27
C ILE A 35 -12.13 -4.11 20.98
N HIS A 36 -13.44 -4.32 20.86
CA HIS A 36 -14.25 -3.81 19.75
C HIS A 36 -14.66 -2.34 19.90
N ASP A 37 -14.43 -1.74 21.05
CA ASP A 37 -14.76 -0.35 21.28
C ASP A 37 -13.82 0.58 20.49
N GLN A 38 -14.40 1.58 19.82
CA GLN A 38 -13.67 2.50 18.96
C GLN A 38 -12.70 3.40 19.75
N ILE A 39 -13.02 3.72 21.00
CA ILE A 39 -12.13 4.51 21.88
C ILE A 39 -10.91 3.66 22.23
N PHE A 40 -11.10 2.37 22.55
CA PHE A 40 -10.00 1.45 22.79
C PHE A 40 -9.09 1.28 21.57
N ILE A 41 -9.66 1.05 20.38
CA ILE A 41 -8.89 0.89 19.13
C ILE A 41 -8.04 2.14 18.86
N LYS A 42 -8.61 3.34 19.03
CA LYS A 42 -7.88 4.61 18.85
C LYS A 42 -6.79 4.80 19.90
N ALA A 43 -7.09 4.54 21.17
CA ALA A 43 -6.11 4.65 22.25
C ALA A 43 -4.95 3.66 22.07
N HIS A 44 -5.23 2.43 21.63
CA HIS A 44 -4.23 1.42 21.30
C HIS A 44 -3.33 1.88 20.15
N LEU A 45 -3.93 2.38 19.07
CA LEU A 45 -3.18 2.93 17.92
C LEU A 45 -2.31 4.12 18.34
N GLN A 46 -2.89 5.11 19.01
CA GLN A 46 -2.20 6.31 19.48
C GLN A 46 -1.01 5.96 20.36
N ARG A 47 -1.21 5.08 21.35
CA ARG A 47 -0.14 4.59 22.22
C ARG A 47 0.97 3.97 21.39
N SER A 48 0.65 3.08 20.44
CA SER A 48 1.66 2.39 19.64
C SER A 48 2.50 3.31 18.75
N ILE A 49 1.91 4.40 18.27
CA ILE A 49 2.60 5.49 17.54
C ILE A 49 3.53 6.24 18.50
N GLU A 50 3.04 6.64 19.67
CA GLU A 50 3.80 7.42 20.66
C GLU A 50 4.98 6.63 21.25
N THR A 51 4.79 5.34 21.52
CA THR A 51 5.82 4.48 22.11
C THR A 51 6.69 3.77 21.08
N ASN A 52 6.41 3.94 19.78
CA ASN A 52 7.06 3.22 18.67
C ASN A 52 7.14 1.70 18.94
N SER A 53 6.08 1.13 19.51
CA SER A 53 6.05 -0.25 20.02
C SER A 53 5.21 -1.18 19.16
N ALA A 54 4.56 -0.66 18.11
CA ALA A 54 3.81 -1.48 17.18
C ALA A 54 4.73 -2.53 16.55
N PRO A 55 4.30 -3.81 16.44
CA PRO A 55 5.05 -4.80 15.69
C PRO A 55 5.21 -4.37 14.23
N LEU A 56 6.47 -4.28 13.78
CA LEU A 56 6.80 -3.99 12.39
C LEU A 56 6.65 -5.26 11.55
N THR A 57 5.87 -5.17 10.47
CA THR A 57 5.73 -6.22 9.47
C THR A 57 6.09 -5.66 8.11
N ILE A 58 6.93 -6.37 7.35
CA ILE A 58 7.18 -6.04 5.94
C ILE A 58 6.43 -7.04 5.08
N LEU A 59 5.50 -6.55 4.27
CA LEU A 59 4.81 -7.35 3.27
C LEU A 59 5.62 -7.39 1.99
N LEU A 60 5.83 -8.60 1.47
CA LEU A 60 6.47 -8.84 0.18
C LEU A 60 5.49 -9.57 -0.75
N ARG A 61 5.39 -9.11 -2.01
CA ARG A 61 4.77 -9.89 -3.11
C ARG A 61 5.88 -10.59 -3.88
N LYS A 62 5.89 -11.92 -3.91
CA LYS A 62 6.89 -12.69 -4.67
C LYS A 62 6.64 -12.51 -6.18
N PHE A 63 7.70 -12.19 -6.93
CA PHE A 63 7.73 -12.34 -8.38
C PHE A 63 8.32 -13.69 -8.74
N SER A 64 7.65 -14.44 -9.60
CA SER A 64 8.18 -15.69 -10.15
C SER A 64 7.43 -16.05 -11.42
N PRO A 65 8.11 -16.21 -12.56
CA PRO A 65 7.48 -16.74 -13.78
C PRO A 65 6.92 -18.16 -13.56
N GLU A 66 7.45 -18.89 -12.57
CA GLU A 66 7.13 -20.29 -12.28
C GLU A 66 6.27 -20.48 -11.01
N CYS A 67 5.87 -19.40 -10.32
CA CYS A 67 4.97 -19.53 -9.16
C CYS A 67 3.76 -18.62 -9.33
N PRO A 68 2.59 -19.02 -8.83
CA PRO A 68 1.42 -18.16 -8.86
C PRO A 68 1.73 -16.80 -8.18
N PRO A 69 1.31 -15.65 -8.76
CA PRO A 69 1.50 -14.28 -8.27
C PRO A 69 0.78 -13.97 -6.95
N SER A 70 0.23 -14.99 -6.30
CA SER A 70 -0.62 -14.92 -5.12
C SER A 70 0.12 -15.11 -3.78
N HIS A 71 1.45 -15.28 -3.79
CA HIS A 71 2.22 -15.51 -2.57
C HIS A 71 2.71 -14.20 -1.93
N PHE A 72 1.96 -13.73 -0.93
CA PHE A 72 2.41 -12.69 -0.01
C PHE A 72 3.21 -13.29 1.14
N PHE A 73 4.22 -12.56 1.60
CA PHE A 73 5.01 -12.91 2.78
C PHE A 73 5.02 -11.76 3.76
N SER A 74 4.79 -12.09 5.03
CA SER A 74 4.99 -11.19 6.17
C SER A 74 6.37 -11.48 6.76
N LEU A 75 7.26 -10.48 6.74
CA LEU A 75 8.53 -10.50 7.44
C LEU A 75 8.39 -9.80 8.79
N SER A 76 8.84 -10.47 9.85
CA SER A 76 8.96 -9.87 11.18
C SER A 76 10.40 -9.97 11.67
N PHE A 77 10.93 -8.86 12.19
CA PHE A 77 12.22 -8.86 12.86
C PHE A 77 12.15 -9.58 14.22
N SER A 78 13.23 -10.25 14.56
CA SER A 78 13.56 -10.63 15.94
C SER A 78 14.10 -9.42 16.71
N ASP A 79 14.24 -9.55 18.03
CA ASP A 79 14.54 -8.43 18.95
C ASP A 79 15.77 -7.59 18.60
N ASN A 80 16.72 -8.12 17.82
CA ASN A 80 17.96 -7.42 17.43
C ASN A 80 17.88 -6.65 16.11
N GLU A 81 16.71 -6.58 15.47
CA GLU A 81 16.44 -5.92 14.18
C GLU A 81 17.32 -6.39 12.99
N THR A 82 18.14 -7.44 13.14
CA THR A 82 19.09 -7.88 12.09
C THR A 82 18.72 -9.22 11.48
N THR A 83 18.00 -10.03 12.25
CA THR A 83 17.45 -11.32 11.82
C THR A 83 15.94 -11.31 11.94
N GLY A 84 15.26 -12.09 11.11
CA GLY A 84 13.82 -12.24 11.15
C GLY A 84 13.35 -13.52 10.48
N THR A 85 12.04 -13.71 10.47
CA THR A 85 11.36 -14.82 9.82
C THR A 85 10.39 -14.31 8.77
N ALA A 86 10.29 -15.04 7.67
CA ALA A 86 9.25 -14.86 6.67
C ALA A 86 8.17 -15.91 6.89
N VAL A 87 6.91 -15.46 6.92
CA VAL A 87 5.76 -16.34 6.97
C VAL A 87 4.86 -16.02 5.79
N LYS A 88 4.40 -17.04 5.07
CA LYS A 88 3.39 -16.85 4.02
C LYS A 88 2.14 -16.24 4.66
N THR A 89 1.63 -15.17 4.07
CA THR A 89 0.36 -14.55 4.48
C THR A 89 -0.66 -14.71 3.36
N GLU A 90 -1.89 -14.98 3.77
CA GLU A 90 -3.03 -14.92 2.86
C GLU A 90 -3.42 -13.46 2.62
N GLN A 91 -4.05 -13.21 1.49
CA GLN A 91 -4.47 -11.87 1.04
C GLN A 91 -5.96 -11.91 0.64
N PRO A 92 -6.69 -10.78 0.73
CA PRO A 92 -8.15 -10.76 0.67
C PRO A 92 -8.77 -10.92 -0.72
N LEU A 93 -8.07 -10.57 -1.79
CA LEU A 93 -8.56 -10.59 -3.18
C LEU A 93 -8.13 -11.88 -3.88
N LYS A 94 -8.80 -13.00 -3.59
CA LYS A 94 -8.50 -14.29 -4.25
C LYS A 94 -8.86 -14.24 -5.73
N CYS A 95 -7.87 -14.13 -6.61
CA CYS A 95 -8.06 -14.25 -8.04
C CYS A 95 -8.05 -15.73 -8.43
N PRO A 96 -9.00 -16.20 -9.26
CA PRO A 96 -8.96 -17.54 -9.84
C PRO A 96 -7.75 -17.74 -10.76
N ASP A 97 -7.29 -16.66 -11.39
CA ASP A 97 -6.23 -16.68 -12.40
C ASP A 97 -4.87 -16.35 -11.79
N GLU A 98 -3.90 -17.23 -12.04
CA GLU A 98 -2.52 -17.15 -11.56
C GLU A 98 -1.67 -16.13 -12.34
N TYR A 99 -2.25 -15.10 -12.96
CA TYR A 99 -1.50 -14.10 -13.73
C TYR A 99 -1.91 -12.65 -13.44
N THR A 100 -2.81 -12.45 -12.49
CA THR A 100 -3.35 -11.12 -12.20
C THR A 100 -2.35 -10.22 -11.49
N ASP A 101 -2.23 -9.00 -12.01
CA ASP A 101 -1.45 -7.95 -11.38
C ASP A 101 -2.18 -7.36 -10.17
N ILE A 102 -1.51 -7.47 -9.03
CA ILE A 102 -2.01 -6.98 -7.75
C ILE A 102 -1.14 -5.79 -7.35
N LEU A 103 -1.75 -4.61 -7.32
CA LEU A 103 -1.11 -3.41 -6.80
C LEU A 103 -1.29 -3.36 -5.28
N LEU A 104 -0.17 -3.15 -4.58
CA LEU A 104 -0.14 -2.95 -3.13
C LEU A 104 0.20 -1.50 -2.79
N GLY A 105 -0.70 -0.88 -2.05
CA GLY A 105 -0.56 0.50 -1.60
C GLY A 105 0.36 0.71 -0.41
N TYR A 106 0.63 1.98 -0.11
CA TYR A 106 1.29 2.38 1.14
C TYR A 106 0.41 2.06 2.37
N SER A 107 1.05 1.72 3.50
CA SER A 107 0.32 1.48 4.75
C SER A 107 0.07 2.77 5.52
N VAL A 108 -1.13 2.91 6.09
CA VAL A 108 -1.50 3.96 7.02
C VAL A 108 -2.19 3.33 8.23
N HIS A 109 -1.62 3.55 9.41
CA HIS A 109 -2.12 2.98 10.67
C HIS A 109 -2.30 1.45 10.63
N GLY A 110 -1.44 0.74 9.90
CA GLY A 110 -1.51 -0.72 9.73
C GLY A 110 -2.53 -1.21 8.71
N LEU A 111 -3.34 -0.30 8.14
CA LEU A 111 -4.19 -0.60 6.99
C LEU A 111 -3.39 -0.43 5.71
N VAL A 112 -3.64 -1.30 4.74
CA VAL A 112 -3.07 -1.27 3.39
C VAL A 112 -4.21 -1.40 2.41
N TRP A 113 -4.16 -0.68 1.28
CA TRP A 113 -5.08 -0.96 0.19
C TRP A 113 -4.44 -1.89 -0.83
N ILE A 114 -5.26 -2.75 -1.40
CA ILE A 114 -4.87 -3.75 -2.39
C ILE A 114 -5.86 -3.65 -3.55
N HIS A 115 -5.36 -3.73 -4.77
CA HIS A 115 -6.16 -3.64 -5.98
C HIS A 115 -5.75 -4.72 -6.97
N ASN A 116 -6.77 -5.32 -7.57
CA ASN A 116 -6.64 -6.22 -8.70
C ASN A 116 -6.97 -5.42 -9.97
N ASP A 117 -5.98 -5.27 -10.85
CA ASP A 117 -6.11 -4.50 -12.09
C ASP A 117 -7.11 -5.13 -13.09
N ASP A 118 -7.22 -6.46 -13.12
CA ASP A 118 -8.07 -7.19 -14.08
C ASP A 118 -9.56 -7.14 -13.71
N GLU A 119 -9.88 -7.28 -12.43
CA GLU A 119 -11.28 -7.40 -11.97
C GLU A 119 -11.90 -6.08 -11.47
N SER A 120 -11.12 -4.98 -11.46
CA SER A 120 -11.50 -3.71 -10.81
C SER A 120 -11.87 -3.86 -9.32
N ASP A 121 -11.47 -4.98 -8.71
CA ASP A 121 -11.72 -5.29 -7.32
C ASP A 121 -10.66 -4.58 -6.45
N MET A 122 -11.10 -4.00 -5.34
CA MET A 122 -10.24 -3.29 -4.42
C MET A 122 -10.62 -3.64 -2.99
N ALA A 123 -9.67 -3.62 -2.08
CA ALA A 123 -9.95 -3.79 -0.66
C ALA A 123 -9.02 -2.95 0.20
N LEU A 124 -9.52 -2.58 1.39
CA LEU A 124 -8.67 -2.23 2.52
C LEU A 124 -8.41 -3.48 3.34
N TRP A 125 -7.17 -3.70 3.72
CA TRP A 125 -6.68 -4.88 4.38
C TRP A 125 -5.91 -4.49 5.63
N ASN A 126 -6.21 -5.16 6.75
CA ASN A 126 -5.36 -5.20 7.92
C ASN A 126 -4.68 -6.58 8.03
N PRO A 127 -3.39 -6.69 7.63
CA PRO A 127 -2.64 -7.94 7.72
C PRO A 127 -2.43 -8.46 9.15
N SER A 128 -2.46 -7.58 10.15
CA SER A 128 -2.13 -7.94 11.54
C SER A 128 -3.25 -8.73 12.22
N ILE A 129 -4.50 -8.44 11.85
CA ILE A 129 -5.69 -9.10 12.37
C ILE A 129 -6.42 -9.94 11.31
N GLN A 130 -5.88 -9.98 10.08
CA GLN A 130 -6.43 -10.73 8.94
C GLN A 130 -7.89 -10.38 8.66
N LYS A 131 -8.19 -9.08 8.69
CA LYS A 131 -9.49 -8.50 8.34
C LYS A 131 -9.36 -7.62 7.11
N PHE A 132 -10.41 -7.54 6.31
CA PHE A 132 -10.45 -6.68 5.14
C PHE A 132 -11.86 -6.13 4.90
N LYS A 133 -11.96 -5.15 4.00
CA LYS A 133 -13.24 -4.63 3.50
C LYS A 133 -13.10 -4.34 2.02
N LYS A 134 -13.95 -4.96 1.21
CA LYS A 134 -14.00 -4.68 -0.22
C LYS A 134 -14.50 -3.25 -0.49
N ILE A 135 -13.90 -2.63 -1.49
CA ILE A 135 -14.26 -1.32 -2.03
C ILE A 135 -14.67 -1.56 -3.48
N HIS A 136 -15.90 -1.17 -3.80
CA HIS A 136 -16.35 -1.17 -5.19
C HIS A 136 -15.84 0.10 -5.87
N VAL A 137 -15.03 -0.06 -6.92
CA VAL A 137 -14.55 1.06 -7.73
C VAL A 137 -15.65 1.39 -8.77
N PRO A 138 -16.10 2.64 -8.89
CA PRO A 138 -17.14 2.97 -9.87
C PRO A 138 -16.61 2.77 -11.28
N THR A 139 -17.37 2.07 -12.13
CA THR A 139 -17.14 2.04 -13.58
C THR A 139 -17.52 3.41 -14.13
N PHE A 140 -16.55 4.19 -14.59
CA PHE A 140 -16.84 5.50 -15.18
C PHE A 140 -17.08 5.34 -16.67
N GLU A 141 -18.32 5.60 -17.09
CA GLU A 141 -18.62 5.92 -18.48
C GLU A 141 -18.01 7.29 -18.79
N PRO A 142 -17.23 7.44 -19.88
CA PRO A 142 -16.75 8.74 -20.30
C PRO A 142 -17.96 9.66 -20.50
N GLU A 143 -18.00 10.78 -19.78
CA GLU A 143 -19.08 11.78 -19.88
C GLU A 143 -19.40 12.01 -21.35
N ALA A 144 -20.60 11.59 -21.78
CA ALA A 144 -21.09 11.85 -23.11
C ALA A 144 -21.07 13.37 -23.29
N SER A 145 -20.18 13.87 -24.14
CA SER A 145 -20.17 15.26 -24.56
C SER A 145 -21.58 15.56 -25.07
N SER A 146 -22.30 16.41 -24.33
CA SER A 146 -23.59 16.93 -24.75
C SER A 146 -23.41 17.57 -26.12
N SER A 147 -24.07 16.98 -27.10
CA SER A 147 -24.04 17.25 -28.52
C SER A 147 -24.09 18.74 -28.90
N SER A 148 -23.12 19.17 -29.69
CA SER A 148 -23.39 19.97 -30.90
C SER A 148 -22.21 19.96 -31.88
N GLY A 149 -22.34 19.16 -32.95
CA GLY A 149 -21.84 19.52 -34.28
C GLY A 149 -20.36 19.26 -34.61
N SER A 150 -20.19 18.29 -35.52
CA SER A 150 -19.11 18.12 -36.52
C SER A 150 -17.71 17.67 -36.10
N GLU A 151 -17.28 16.61 -36.82
CA GLU A 151 -15.92 16.13 -37.08
C GLU A 151 -15.15 15.44 -35.95
N MET A 152 -15.10 14.10 -36.04
CA MET A 152 -14.12 13.21 -35.40
C MET A 152 -13.71 13.61 -33.97
N GLU A 153 -14.64 13.55 -33.03
CA GLU A 153 -14.29 13.54 -31.60
C GLU A 153 -13.58 12.22 -31.27
N GLN A 154 -12.27 12.19 -31.54
CA GLN A 154 -11.37 11.13 -31.11
C GLN A 154 -11.47 11.00 -29.59
N ARG A 155 -11.84 9.80 -29.12
CA ARG A 155 -12.08 9.48 -27.71
C ARG A 155 -10.86 9.85 -26.86
N ARG A 156 -11.12 10.45 -25.68
CA ARG A 156 -10.08 10.62 -24.65
C ARG A 156 -9.81 9.23 -24.07
N GLU A 157 -8.66 8.65 -24.37
CA GLU A 157 -8.25 7.38 -23.79
C GLU A 157 -7.68 7.63 -22.38
N PRO A 158 -8.13 6.89 -21.34
CA PRO A 158 -7.47 6.87 -20.05
C PRO A 158 -6.01 6.45 -20.26
N TRP A 159 -5.07 7.28 -19.82
CA TRP A 159 -3.65 6.97 -19.96
C TRP A 159 -3.15 6.14 -18.78
N ASP A 160 -3.50 6.55 -17.56
CA ASP A 160 -3.07 5.90 -16.33
C ASP A 160 -3.94 6.33 -15.13
N ALA A 161 -3.98 5.51 -14.07
CA ALA A 161 -4.67 5.81 -12.83
C ALA A 161 -3.70 5.72 -11.62
N CYS A 162 -3.54 6.84 -10.92
CA CYS A 162 -2.73 6.92 -9.71
C CYS A 162 -3.60 6.84 -8.46
N TYR A 163 -3.12 6.13 -7.44
CA TYR A 163 -3.86 5.86 -6.21
C TYR A 163 -3.11 6.30 -4.96
N GLY A 164 -3.86 6.77 -3.96
CA GLY A 164 -3.31 7.22 -2.69
C GLY A 164 -4.24 6.93 -1.53
N PHE A 165 -3.72 6.39 -0.45
CA PHE A 165 -4.50 6.07 0.75
C PHE A 165 -4.00 6.85 1.94
N GLY A 166 -4.91 7.40 2.74
CA GLY A 166 -4.55 8.23 3.87
C GLY A 166 -5.65 8.38 4.90
N TYR A 167 -5.28 9.01 6.02
CA TYR A 167 -6.19 9.29 7.12
C TYR A 167 -6.44 10.80 7.24
N ASP A 168 -7.71 11.16 7.29
CA ASP A 168 -8.20 12.49 7.58
C ASP A 168 -8.51 12.59 9.08
N SER A 169 -7.59 13.16 9.85
CA SER A 169 -7.73 13.31 11.30
C SER A 169 -8.78 14.34 11.70
N VAL A 170 -9.16 15.26 10.81
CA VAL A 170 -10.17 16.30 11.10
C VAL A 170 -11.57 15.68 11.07
N HIS A 171 -11.84 14.81 10.09
CA HIS A 171 -13.14 14.16 9.93
C HIS A 171 -13.20 12.73 10.50
N ASP A 172 -12.05 12.25 11.02
CA ASP A 172 -11.85 10.90 11.54
C ASP A 172 -12.31 9.85 10.53
N ASP A 173 -11.66 9.86 9.37
CA ASP A 173 -12.03 9.02 8.23
C ASP A 173 -10.79 8.57 7.45
N TYR A 174 -10.83 7.33 6.98
CA TYR A 174 -9.84 6.83 6.03
C TYR A 174 -10.34 7.12 4.62
N LYS A 175 -9.47 7.71 3.81
CA LYS A 175 -9.79 8.11 2.45
C LYS A 175 -8.86 7.46 1.46
N LEU A 176 -9.43 7.02 0.34
CA LEU A 176 -8.68 6.55 -0.82
C LEU A 176 -8.93 7.52 -1.97
N VAL A 177 -7.86 8.02 -2.56
CA VAL A 177 -7.87 8.94 -3.69
C VAL A 177 -7.46 8.19 -4.93
N ARG A 178 -8.21 8.40 -6.00
CA ARG A 178 -7.93 7.92 -7.35
C ARG A 178 -7.85 9.10 -8.29
N ILE A 179 -6.75 9.22 -9.03
CA ILE A 179 -6.52 10.25 -10.04
C ILE A 179 -6.39 9.55 -11.39
N VAL A 180 -7.26 9.88 -12.33
CA VAL A 180 -7.18 9.38 -13.71
C VAL A 180 -6.69 10.50 -14.60
N GLU A 181 -5.61 10.28 -15.35
CA GLU A 181 -5.13 11.22 -16.36
C GLU A 181 -5.65 10.85 -17.75
N PHE A 182 -6.09 11.86 -18.50
CA PHE A 182 -6.57 11.69 -19.87
C PHE A 182 -5.55 12.26 -20.84
N ALA A 183 -5.19 11.49 -21.86
CA ALA A 183 -4.27 11.92 -22.90
C ALA A 183 -4.98 12.11 -24.24
N LYS A 184 -4.47 13.06 -25.03
CA LYS A 184 -4.78 13.22 -26.45
C LYS A 184 -3.47 13.38 -27.21
N GLU A 185 -3.27 12.57 -28.25
CA GLU A 185 -2.04 12.58 -29.07
C GLU A 185 -0.75 12.45 -28.20
N GLY A 186 -0.78 11.56 -27.21
CA GLY A 186 0.34 11.33 -26.30
C GLY A 186 0.62 12.45 -25.30
N ARG A 187 -0.27 13.46 -25.20
CA ARG A 187 -0.15 14.56 -24.24
C ARG A 187 -1.32 14.53 -23.26
N ILE A 188 -1.01 14.59 -21.96
CA ILE A 188 -2.03 14.71 -20.92
C ILE A 188 -2.79 16.04 -21.11
N VAL A 189 -4.11 15.98 -21.18
CA VAL A 189 -5.00 17.13 -21.43
C VAL A 189 -5.90 17.45 -20.25
N GLY A 190 -6.02 16.53 -19.29
CA GLY A 190 -6.82 16.73 -18.09
C GLY A 190 -6.67 15.56 -17.13
N SER A 191 -7.34 15.69 -15.98
CA SER A 191 -7.44 14.63 -14.98
C SER A 191 -8.83 14.61 -14.38
N GLN A 192 -9.20 13.50 -13.75
CA GLN A 192 -10.35 13.41 -12.86
C GLN A 192 -9.91 12.85 -11.52
N VAL A 193 -10.37 13.47 -10.44
CA VAL A 193 -9.98 13.08 -9.08
C VAL A 193 -11.20 12.66 -8.27
N HIS A 194 -11.13 11.45 -7.73
CA HIS A 194 -12.17 10.83 -6.93
C HIS A 194 -11.63 10.47 -5.55
N ILE A 195 -12.47 10.67 -4.53
CA ILE A 195 -12.17 10.32 -3.15
C ILE A 195 -13.24 9.37 -2.64
N TYR A 196 -12.82 8.19 -2.22
CA TYR A 196 -13.61 7.28 -1.42
C TYR A 196 -13.48 7.63 0.05
N SER A 197 -14.59 7.62 0.77
CA SER A 197 -14.65 7.76 2.22
C SER A 197 -15.06 6.42 2.82
N LEU A 198 -14.22 5.87 3.72
CA LEU A 198 -14.51 4.60 4.39
C LEU A 198 -15.75 4.72 5.28
N LYS A 199 -15.90 5.84 5.98
CA LYS A 199 -17.00 6.14 6.90
C LYS A 199 -18.35 6.24 6.20
N SER A 200 -18.41 6.89 5.04
CA SER A 200 -19.64 6.98 4.24
C SER A 200 -19.82 5.81 3.26
N ASN A 201 -18.78 4.99 3.09
CA ASN A 201 -18.73 3.91 2.11
C ASN A 201 -19.12 4.37 0.69
N SER A 202 -18.64 5.54 0.28
CA SER A 202 -19.03 6.15 -0.99
C SER A 202 -17.89 6.91 -1.64
N TRP A 203 -17.94 6.97 -2.98
CA TRP A 203 -17.04 7.79 -3.79
C TRP A 203 -17.69 9.15 -4.07
N LYS A 204 -16.85 10.19 -4.10
CA LYS A 204 -17.22 11.50 -4.63
C LYS A 204 -16.14 12.03 -5.55
N ARG A 205 -16.55 12.81 -6.55
CA ARG A 205 -15.63 13.59 -7.39
C ARG A 205 -15.28 14.90 -6.70
N ILE A 206 -14.01 15.30 -6.78
CA ILE A 206 -13.53 16.61 -6.33
C ILE A 206 -12.97 17.41 -7.51
N GLN A 207 -12.41 18.58 -7.22
CA GLN A 207 -11.75 19.40 -8.24
C GLN A 207 -10.62 18.61 -8.91
N ASP A 208 -10.54 18.69 -10.24
CA ASP A 208 -9.46 18.08 -11.02
C ASP A 208 -8.09 18.70 -10.66
N MET A 209 -6.99 18.03 -11.05
CA MET A 209 -5.64 18.50 -10.76
C MET A 209 -5.36 19.88 -11.39
N PRO A 210 -4.46 20.68 -10.79
CA PRO A 210 -4.09 21.99 -11.34
C PRO A 210 -3.62 21.87 -12.80
N ARG A 211 -4.15 22.73 -13.69
CA ARG A 211 -3.88 22.69 -15.15
C ARG A 211 -2.41 22.85 -15.56
N ASN A 212 -1.53 23.25 -14.64
CA ASN A 212 -0.11 23.41 -14.91
C ASN A 212 0.68 22.12 -14.65
N CYS A 213 0.05 21.08 -14.10
CA CYS A 213 0.64 19.77 -13.82
C CYS A 213 0.36 18.81 -14.97
N PHE A 214 1.39 18.09 -15.42
CA PHE A 214 1.25 17.04 -16.44
C PHE A 214 2.05 15.83 -16.05
N GLY A 215 1.38 14.68 -15.94
CA GLY A 215 2.06 13.44 -15.68
C GLY A 215 2.41 13.34 -14.22
N ILE A 216 1.79 12.36 -13.57
CA ILE A 216 2.27 11.91 -12.29
C ILE A 216 3.53 11.08 -12.56
N HIS A 217 4.62 11.39 -11.85
CA HIS A 217 5.93 10.77 -12.10
C HIS A 217 6.00 9.29 -11.71
N HIS A 218 5.02 8.79 -10.93
CA HIS A 218 4.95 7.43 -10.36
C HIS A 218 3.52 7.04 -10.00
N ASP A 219 3.27 5.74 -9.84
CA ASP A 219 1.92 5.16 -9.74
C ASP A 219 1.17 5.46 -8.43
N TYR A 220 1.84 5.99 -7.39
CA TYR A 220 1.27 6.16 -6.05
C TYR A 220 1.44 7.54 -5.43
N LEU A 221 0.42 7.99 -4.68
CA LEU A 221 0.53 9.15 -3.81
C LEU A 221 0.96 8.74 -2.39
N MET A 222 1.91 9.50 -1.84
CA MET A 222 2.50 9.26 -0.52
C MET A 222 1.73 10.02 0.57
N PHE A 223 1.27 9.30 1.59
CA PHE A 223 0.56 9.92 2.73
C PHE A 223 1.51 10.41 3.80
N CYS A 224 1.45 11.70 4.10
CA CYS A 224 2.18 12.31 5.21
C CYS A 224 1.31 13.43 5.82
N ASN A 225 1.18 13.45 7.15
CA ASN A 225 0.55 14.52 7.91
C ASN A 225 -0.82 15.00 7.37
N GLY A 226 -1.72 14.05 7.08
CA GLY A 226 -3.09 14.37 6.64
C GLY A 226 -3.21 14.77 5.16
N ALA A 227 -2.14 14.62 4.38
CA ALA A 227 -2.13 14.95 2.97
C ALA A 227 -1.47 13.86 2.12
N LEU A 228 -1.87 13.79 0.85
CA LEU A 228 -1.30 12.90 -0.16
C LEU A 228 -0.42 13.69 -1.10
N SER A 229 0.82 13.26 -1.29
CA SER A 229 1.81 13.98 -2.09
C SER A 229 2.33 13.11 -3.25
N CYS A 230 2.56 13.72 -4.40
CA CYS A 230 3.19 13.09 -5.55
C CYS A 230 4.14 14.06 -6.26
N LEU A 231 5.01 13.52 -7.11
CA LEU A 231 5.85 14.29 -8.01
C LEU A 231 5.11 14.50 -9.31
N VAL A 232 5.05 15.75 -9.78
CA VAL A 232 4.38 16.13 -11.03
C VAL A 232 5.28 17.03 -11.88
N TYR A 233 5.22 16.87 -13.21
CA TYR A 233 5.93 17.79 -14.10
C TYR A 233 5.17 19.10 -14.26
N ASN A 234 5.90 20.22 -14.14
CA ASN A 234 5.34 21.55 -14.30
C ASN A 234 5.49 22.06 -15.74
N ARG A 235 4.37 22.33 -16.41
CA ARG A 235 4.34 22.83 -17.80
C ARG A 235 4.93 24.23 -17.97
N LEU A 236 4.81 25.09 -16.97
CA LEU A 236 5.22 26.49 -17.06
C LEU A 236 6.73 26.67 -16.81
N CYS A 237 7.39 25.68 -16.21
CA CYS A 237 8.77 25.77 -15.74
C CYS A 237 9.68 24.73 -16.40
N LYS A 238 9.69 24.64 -17.74
CA LYS A 238 10.60 23.76 -18.52
C LYS A 238 10.60 22.29 -18.02
N ASN A 239 9.43 21.76 -17.68
CA ASN A 239 9.25 20.40 -17.12
C ASN A 239 9.89 20.16 -15.75
N GLN A 240 10.25 21.18 -14.97
CA GLN A 240 10.72 20.98 -13.60
C GLN A 240 9.74 20.10 -12.79
N VAL A 241 10.30 19.12 -12.08
CA VAL A 241 9.52 18.26 -11.18
C VAL A 241 9.17 19.08 -9.94
N THR A 242 7.91 19.06 -9.55
CA THR A 242 7.40 19.73 -8.35
C THR A 242 6.64 18.74 -7.49
N ILE A 243 6.47 19.06 -6.21
CA ILE A 243 5.66 18.24 -5.32
C ILE A 243 4.27 18.85 -5.28
N LEU A 244 3.28 18.06 -5.66
CA LEU A 244 1.87 18.38 -5.51
C LEU A 244 1.33 17.62 -4.31
N THR A 245 0.64 18.33 -3.44
CA THR A 245 0.03 17.77 -2.23
C THR A 245 -1.47 18.07 -2.23
N LEU A 246 -2.28 17.06 -1.93
CA LEU A 246 -3.73 17.15 -1.73
C LEU A 246 -4.04 16.95 -0.23
N SER A 247 -4.57 17.98 0.43
CA SER A 247 -5.07 17.85 1.79
C SER A 247 -6.33 16.98 1.81
N LEU A 248 -6.36 15.93 2.62
CA LEU A 248 -7.53 15.06 2.75
C LEU A 248 -8.67 15.74 3.51
N ALA A 249 -8.35 16.64 4.44
CA ALA A 249 -9.35 17.36 5.22
C ALA A 249 -10.04 18.47 4.41
N SER A 250 -9.24 19.33 3.76
CA SER A 250 -9.80 20.47 3.03
C SER A 250 -10.09 20.18 1.56
N GLU A 251 -9.59 19.06 1.02
CA GLU A 251 -9.72 18.67 -0.40
C GLU A 251 -9.17 19.74 -1.34
N LYS A 252 -8.05 20.35 -0.93
CA LYS A 252 -7.36 21.42 -1.67
C LYS A 252 -5.93 21.02 -1.99
N TYR A 253 -5.48 21.50 -3.14
CA TYR A 253 -4.12 21.30 -3.63
C TYR A 253 -3.17 22.40 -3.16
N CYS A 254 -1.95 22.00 -2.84
CA CYS A 254 -0.81 22.86 -2.62
C CYS A 254 0.37 22.37 -3.47
N GLN A 255 1.22 23.28 -3.92
CA GLN A 255 2.44 22.95 -4.65
C GLN A 255 3.63 23.60 -3.97
N PHE A 256 4.73 22.87 -3.89
CA PHE A 256 6.00 23.42 -3.43
C PHE A 256 7.17 22.83 -4.20
N ARG A 257 8.30 23.54 -4.13
CA ARG A 257 9.53 23.13 -4.79
C ARG A 257 10.13 21.92 -4.08
N ASN A 258 10.72 21.04 -4.87
CA ASN A 258 11.54 19.96 -4.35
C ASN A 258 12.96 20.53 -4.04
N PRO A 259 13.75 19.89 -3.15
CA PRO A 259 15.07 20.39 -2.73
C PRO A 259 16.18 20.25 -3.80
N VAL A 260 15.91 19.53 -4.88
CA VAL A 260 16.88 19.26 -5.94
C VAL A 260 16.81 20.35 -7.00
N HIS A 261 17.92 21.06 -7.19
CA HIS A 261 18.05 22.18 -8.12
C HIS A 261 18.67 21.81 -9.47
N HIS A 262 18.84 20.51 -9.78
CA HIS A 262 19.48 20.08 -11.03
C HIS A 262 18.68 20.57 -12.24
N LEU A 263 19.40 21.20 -13.18
CA LEU A 263 18.82 21.90 -14.33
C LEU A 263 18.32 20.94 -15.43
N ASN A 264 18.57 19.63 -15.30
CA ASN A 264 18.24 18.63 -16.31
C ASN A 264 17.63 17.36 -15.68
N ILE A 265 16.35 17.13 -15.97
CA ILE A 265 15.55 16.00 -15.45
C ILE A 265 16.08 14.66 -15.96
N ASN A 266 16.77 14.64 -17.09
CA ASN A 266 17.33 13.42 -17.67
C ASN A 266 18.51 12.85 -16.83
N GLU A 267 19.03 13.64 -15.90
CA GLU A 267 20.19 13.27 -15.08
C GLU A 267 19.80 12.76 -13.69
N SER A 268 18.55 12.95 -13.26
CA SER A 268 18.07 12.59 -11.92
C SER A 268 16.84 11.69 -11.99
N ARG A 269 16.87 10.56 -11.27
CA ARG A 269 15.68 9.73 -11.03
C ARG A 269 15.10 10.04 -9.66
N LEU A 270 14.06 10.87 -9.64
CA LEU A 270 13.39 11.31 -8.40
C LEU A 270 12.29 10.35 -7.97
N THR A 271 12.27 9.96 -6.71
CA THR A 271 11.16 9.20 -6.11
C THR A 271 10.74 9.81 -4.78
N LEU A 272 9.43 9.82 -4.52
CA LEU A 272 8.87 10.31 -3.26
C LEU A 272 8.50 9.12 -2.37
N ARG A 273 8.82 9.22 -1.08
CA ARG A 273 8.58 8.20 -0.05
C ARG A 273 8.20 8.85 1.27
N VAL A 274 7.91 8.04 2.27
CA VAL A 274 7.71 8.49 3.66
C VAL A 274 8.69 7.72 4.53
N LEU A 275 9.43 8.43 5.38
CA LEU A 275 10.41 7.84 6.28
C LEU A 275 10.28 8.50 7.65
N GLY A 276 10.02 7.71 8.69
CA GLY A 276 9.84 8.22 10.06
C GLY A 276 8.72 9.26 10.18
N GLY A 277 7.62 9.09 9.45
CA GLY A 277 6.49 10.03 9.43
C GLY A 277 6.74 11.32 8.64
N CYS A 278 7.91 11.51 8.06
CA CYS A 278 8.27 12.67 7.25
C CYS A 278 8.25 12.33 5.76
N LEU A 279 7.92 13.32 4.92
CA LEU A 279 8.05 13.19 3.48
C LEU A 279 9.53 13.12 3.10
N CYS A 280 9.86 12.20 2.20
CA CYS A 280 11.22 11.87 1.81
C CYS A 280 11.35 11.94 0.28
N LEU A 281 12.38 12.61 -0.23
CA LEU A 281 12.71 12.63 -1.65
C LEU A 281 14.03 11.89 -1.86
N CYS A 282 14.02 10.84 -2.67
CA CYS A 282 15.23 10.16 -3.08
C CYS A 282 15.61 10.63 -4.48
N ASP A 283 16.85 11.05 -4.65
CA ASP A 283 17.42 11.46 -5.92
C ASP A 283 18.59 10.54 -6.27
N THR A 284 18.44 9.82 -7.37
CA THR A 284 19.54 9.07 -7.96
C THR A 284 20.11 9.87 -9.13
N PHE A 285 21.19 10.60 -8.87
CA PHE A 285 21.85 11.49 -9.83
C PHE A 285 22.92 10.74 -10.64
N LEU A 286 22.76 10.76 -11.97
CA LEU A 286 23.63 10.14 -12.99
C LEU A 286 23.97 8.67 -12.72
N GLU A 287 23.17 7.97 -11.91
CA GLU A 287 23.51 6.63 -11.40
C GLU A 287 24.89 6.56 -10.73
N THR A 288 25.31 7.67 -10.11
CA THR A 288 26.61 7.80 -9.41
C THR A 288 26.43 8.15 -7.94
N GLN A 289 25.38 8.91 -7.61
CA GLN A 289 25.08 9.34 -6.25
C GLN A 289 23.59 9.11 -5.95
N HIS A 290 23.31 8.63 -4.73
CA HIS A 290 21.97 8.42 -4.22
C HIS A 290 21.77 9.26 -2.96
N ASP A 291 21.05 10.36 -3.12
CA ASP A 291 20.76 11.32 -2.07
C ASP A 291 19.34 11.11 -1.53
N VAL A 292 19.21 11.18 -0.22
CA VAL A 292 17.91 11.09 0.44
C VAL A 292 17.69 12.33 1.28
N TRP A 293 16.67 13.09 0.90
CA TRP A 293 16.25 14.32 1.56
C TRP A 293 14.99 14.07 2.38
N ILE A 294 14.91 14.65 3.58
CA ILE A 294 13.74 14.57 4.47
C ILE A 294 13.20 15.96 4.75
N MET A 295 11.88 16.11 4.68
CA MET A 295 11.16 17.34 5.01
C MET A 295 10.81 17.33 6.50
N LYS A 296 11.50 18.14 7.30
CA LYS A 296 11.30 18.18 8.76
C LYS A 296 9.96 18.79 9.16
N GLU A 297 9.51 19.79 8.41
CA GLU A 297 8.22 20.45 8.63
C GLU A 297 7.36 20.32 7.37
N HIS A 298 6.26 19.58 7.49
CA HIS A 298 5.43 19.25 6.34
C HIS A 298 4.84 20.50 5.67
N GLY A 299 5.07 20.63 4.36
CA GLY A 299 4.62 21.76 3.55
C GLY A 299 5.54 22.99 3.59
N VAL A 300 6.64 22.95 4.36
CA VAL A 300 7.63 24.04 4.45
C VAL A 300 8.85 23.67 3.61
N ALA A 301 9.02 24.32 2.46
CA ALA A 301 10.08 23.98 1.50
C ALA A 301 11.49 24.20 2.08
N GLU A 302 11.65 25.17 2.97
CA GLU A 302 12.92 25.48 3.62
C GLU A 302 13.34 24.43 4.66
N SER A 303 12.44 23.51 5.02
CA SER A 303 12.70 22.47 6.01
C SER A 303 13.32 21.18 5.44
N TRP A 304 13.59 21.15 4.13
CA TRP A 304 14.29 20.04 3.50
C TRP A 304 15.72 19.97 4.00
N THR A 305 16.12 18.79 4.48
CA THR A 305 17.49 18.50 4.91
C THR A 305 17.97 17.22 4.27
N LEU A 306 19.22 17.19 3.80
CA LEU A 306 19.85 15.95 3.34
C LEU A 306 20.04 15.03 4.55
N LEU A 307 19.45 13.84 4.50
CA LEU A 307 19.56 12.83 5.55
C LEU A 307 20.85 12.02 5.39
N TYR A 308 21.10 11.53 4.17
CA TYR A 308 22.34 10.86 3.80
C TYR A 308 22.56 10.90 2.28
N SER A 309 23.79 10.61 1.87
CA SER A 309 24.23 10.45 0.49
C SER A 309 25.07 9.17 0.40
N ILE A 310 24.78 8.33 -0.59
CA ILE A 310 25.53 7.11 -0.89
C ILE A 310 26.10 7.22 -2.29
N GLU A 311 27.42 7.14 -2.41
CA GLU A 311 28.09 7.07 -3.71
C GLU A 311 28.10 5.63 -4.23
N ARG A 312 28.02 5.46 -5.56
CA ARG A 312 28.02 4.13 -6.19
C ARG A 312 29.27 3.32 -5.85
N GLY A 313 30.41 3.99 -5.70
CA GLY A 313 31.68 3.35 -5.33
C GLY A 313 31.70 2.78 -3.91
N ASP A 314 30.85 3.31 -3.02
CA ASP A 314 30.78 2.88 -1.62
C ASP A 314 29.84 1.69 -1.41
N LEU A 315 28.97 1.41 -2.39
CA LEU A 315 28.05 0.28 -2.29
C LEU A 315 28.81 -1.05 -2.38
N PRO A 316 28.52 -1.99 -1.46
CA PRO A 316 28.95 -3.37 -1.62
C PRO A 316 28.45 -3.97 -2.94
N TRP A 317 29.26 -4.86 -3.54
CA TRP A 317 28.96 -5.53 -4.83
C TRP A 317 27.63 -6.29 -4.89
N TRP A 318 27.04 -6.59 -3.74
CA TRP A 318 25.78 -7.31 -3.63
C TRP A 318 24.56 -6.40 -3.52
N ILE A 319 24.71 -5.07 -3.61
CA ILE A 319 23.62 -4.08 -3.55
C ILE A 319 23.43 -3.45 -4.92
N ASP A 320 22.20 -3.44 -5.44
CA ASP A 320 21.84 -2.62 -6.61
C ASP A 320 21.77 -1.13 -6.24
N PHE A 321 22.17 -0.25 -7.15
CA PHE A 321 22.32 1.18 -6.88
C PHE A 321 20.99 1.87 -6.54
N MET A 322 19.87 1.34 -7.03
CA MET A 322 18.54 1.89 -6.80
C MET A 322 17.99 1.45 -5.43
N CYS A 323 18.38 2.19 -4.39
CA CYS A 323 17.94 1.95 -3.01
C CYS A 323 16.64 2.71 -2.69
N VAL A 324 15.75 2.07 -1.94
CA VAL A 324 14.51 2.67 -1.43
C VAL A 324 14.49 2.62 0.09
N PRO A 325 14.36 3.76 0.79
CA PRO A 325 14.21 3.79 2.24
C PRO A 325 12.85 3.25 2.67
N LEU A 326 12.86 2.36 3.65
CA LEU A 326 11.67 1.68 4.18
C LEU A 326 11.29 2.18 5.58
N VAL A 327 12.23 2.17 6.53
CA VAL A 327 11.97 2.54 7.93
C VAL A 327 13.26 2.86 8.68
N PHE A 328 13.18 3.62 9.77
CA PHE A 328 14.29 3.75 10.73
C PHE A 328 14.36 2.54 11.67
N SER A 329 15.56 2.25 12.19
CA SER A 329 15.71 1.37 13.35
C SER A 329 15.05 1.98 14.59
N ARG A 330 14.77 1.17 15.62
CA ARG A 330 14.13 1.67 16.85
C ARG A 330 14.90 2.80 17.53
N ASN A 331 16.23 2.79 17.44
CA ASN A 331 17.10 3.84 18.00
C ASN A 331 17.31 5.04 17.04
N GLY A 332 16.81 4.97 15.81
CA GLY A 332 16.94 6.02 14.80
C GLY A 332 18.33 6.17 14.18
N GLU A 333 19.28 5.29 14.50
CA GLU A 333 20.67 5.38 14.02
C GLU A 333 20.88 4.73 12.65
N MET A 334 19.97 3.84 12.24
CA MET A 334 20.05 3.13 10.96
C MET A 334 18.77 3.32 10.14
N VAL A 335 18.91 3.20 8.82
CA VAL A 335 17.79 3.17 7.87
C VAL A 335 17.76 1.80 7.20
N LEU A 336 16.59 1.16 7.22
CA LEU A 336 16.33 -0.05 6.46
C LEU A 336 16.08 0.35 5.01
N LEU A 337 16.85 -0.24 4.10
CA LEU A 337 16.79 -0.03 2.67
C LEU A 337 16.46 -1.33 1.97
N SER A 338 15.85 -1.23 0.79
CA SER A 338 15.79 -2.32 -0.18
C SER A 338 16.31 -1.85 -1.54
N ASP A 339 17.05 -2.73 -2.21
CA ASP A 339 17.61 -2.49 -3.55
C ASP A 339 16.76 -3.20 -4.62
N ASN A 340 16.07 -2.40 -5.44
CA ASN A 340 15.29 -2.90 -6.58
C ASN A 340 14.46 -4.18 -6.29
N ASN A 341 13.91 -4.27 -5.08
CA ASN A 341 13.14 -5.40 -4.55
C ASN A 341 13.85 -6.78 -4.50
N THR A 342 15.16 -6.81 -4.25
CA THR A 342 15.92 -8.07 -4.15
C THR A 342 16.47 -8.33 -2.75
N ILE A 343 17.11 -7.34 -2.12
CA ILE A 343 17.75 -7.46 -0.82
C ILE A 343 17.20 -6.38 0.10
N ILE A 344 17.20 -6.70 1.40
CA ILE A 344 16.87 -5.78 2.48
C ILE A 344 18.12 -5.66 3.36
N PHE A 345 18.53 -4.44 3.67
CA PHE A 345 19.73 -4.19 4.45
C PHE A 345 19.63 -2.89 5.25
N TRP A 346 20.37 -2.81 6.33
CA TRP A 346 20.54 -1.62 7.13
C TRP A 346 21.71 -0.79 6.62
N TYR A 347 21.50 0.52 6.58
CA TYR A 347 22.55 1.52 6.43
C TYR A 347 22.69 2.30 7.73
N ASP A 348 23.89 2.28 8.31
CA ASP A 348 24.23 3.04 9.51
C ASP A 348 24.52 4.50 9.12
N LEU A 349 23.72 5.43 9.64
CA LEU A 349 23.82 6.85 9.27
C LEU A 349 25.12 7.50 9.75
N LYS A 350 25.72 6.98 10.82
CA LYS A 350 26.91 7.55 11.45
C LYS A 350 28.18 6.92 10.89
N GLU A 351 28.25 5.60 10.92
CA GLU A 351 29.41 4.82 10.46
C GLU A 351 29.43 4.66 8.93
N LYS A 352 28.35 5.04 8.24
CA LYS A 352 28.18 4.89 6.78
C LYS A 352 28.44 3.47 6.31
N SER A 353 27.96 2.49 7.08
CA SER A 353 28.23 1.07 6.87
C SER A 353 26.97 0.30 6.54
N PHE A 354 27.13 -0.85 5.86
CA PHE A 354 26.03 -1.66 5.37
C PHE A 354 25.95 -3.00 6.10
N LYS A 355 24.75 -3.37 6.54
CA LYS A 355 24.52 -4.64 7.23
C LYS A 355 23.28 -5.34 6.66
N ARG A 356 23.46 -6.49 6.03
CA ARG A 356 22.36 -7.27 5.47
C ARG A 356 21.36 -7.70 6.56
N ALA A 357 20.06 -7.48 6.32
CA ALA A 357 18.99 -8.04 7.12
C ALA A 357 18.68 -9.46 6.65
N LYS A 358 18.73 -10.45 7.55
CA LYS A 358 18.56 -11.86 7.19
C LYS A 358 17.20 -12.37 7.63
N PHE A 359 16.35 -12.71 6.67
CA PHE A 359 15.04 -13.31 6.92
C PHE A 359 15.04 -14.77 6.50
N HIS A 360 14.80 -15.67 7.46
CA HIS A 360 14.67 -17.09 7.17
C HIS A 360 13.34 -17.38 6.46
N GLY A 361 13.37 -18.16 5.39
CA GLY A 361 12.17 -18.49 4.58
C GLY A 361 11.71 -17.40 3.61
N ARG A 362 12.46 -16.29 3.48
CA ARG A 362 12.12 -15.20 2.55
C ARG A 362 12.23 -15.68 1.09
N PRO A 363 11.33 -15.25 0.18
CA PRO A 363 11.51 -15.49 -1.24
C PRO A 363 12.83 -14.87 -1.78
N CYS A 364 13.35 -15.45 -2.85
CA CYS A 364 14.59 -15.01 -3.50
C CYS A 364 14.44 -13.65 -4.22
N ALA A 365 13.26 -13.37 -4.77
CA ALA A 365 12.91 -12.14 -5.46
C ALA A 365 11.46 -11.74 -5.14
N TYR A 366 11.18 -10.45 -5.14
CA TYR A 366 9.85 -9.87 -4.94
C TYR A 366 9.69 -8.62 -5.81
N GLU A 367 8.46 -8.20 -6.01
CA GLU A 367 8.12 -7.04 -6.84
C GLU A 367 7.79 -5.80 -6.02
N MET A 368 7.20 -6.01 -4.84
CA MET A 368 6.70 -4.92 -4.01
C MET A 368 7.01 -5.19 -2.55
N THR A 369 7.32 -4.10 -1.85
CA THR A 369 7.60 -4.08 -0.42
C THR A 369 6.76 -3.00 0.23
N VAL A 370 5.98 -3.37 1.24
CA VAL A 370 5.21 -2.41 2.05
C VAL A 370 5.48 -2.64 3.52
N VAL A 371 5.85 -1.56 4.21
CA VAL A 371 6.04 -1.56 5.65
C VAL A 371 4.70 -1.29 6.33
N CYS A 372 4.29 -2.20 7.23
CA CYS A 372 3.02 -2.14 7.95
C CYS A 372 3.28 -2.24 9.45
N TRP A 373 2.62 -1.38 10.22
CA TRP A 373 2.65 -1.43 11.67
C TRP A 373 1.42 -2.18 12.20
N GLY A 374 1.60 -3.00 13.22
CA GLY A 374 0.49 -3.71 13.83
C GLY A 374 -0.57 -2.78 14.43
N SER A 375 -1.83 -2.94 14.01
CA SER A 375 -2.97 -2.19 14.59
C SER A 375 -4.24 -3.03 14.67
N LEU A 376 -5.23 -2.52 15.42
CA LEU A 376 -6.60 -3.06 15.51
C LEU A 376 -7.59 -2.39 14.53
N CYS A 377 -7.11 -1.56 13.60
CA CYS A 377 -8.00 -0.87 12.67
C CYS A 377 -8.77 -1.88 11.79
N LEU A 378 -10.02 -1.56 11.42
CA LEU A 378 -10.88 -2.43 10.59
C LEU A 378 -11.24 -3.78 11.24
N LEU A 379 -11.39 -3.81 12.57
CA LEU A 379 -11.77 -5.02 13.31
C LEU A 379 -13.16 -5.57 12.91
N ASP A 380 -14.05 -4.67 12.48
CA ASP A 380 -15.38 -4.92 11.95
C ASP A 380 -15.39 -5.45 10.50
N GLY A 381 -14.23 -5.59 9.87
CA GLY A 381 -14.11 -6.13 8.52
C GLY A 381 -14.36 -7.63 8.40
N ASP A 382 -14.44 -8.08 7.15
CA ASP A 382 -14.57 -9.48 6.77
C ASP A 382 -13.27 -10.25 7.05
N PRO A 383 -13.34 -11.54 7.46
CA PRO A 383 -12.15 -12.36 7.66
C PRO A 383 -11.50 -12.75 6.32
N VAL A 384 -10.19 -12.58 6.20
CA VAL A 384 -9.42 -12.97 4.99
C VAL A 384 -9.50 -14.49 4.74
N ILE A 385 -9.44 -15.28 5.81
CA ILE A 385 -9.60 -16.72 5.78
C ILE A 385 -11.01 -17.02 6.31
N ALA A 386 -11.90 -17.47 5.44
CA ALA A 386 -13.21 -17.97 5.86
C ALA A 386 -13.03 -19.21 6.74
N GLU A 387 -13.74 -19.28 7.87
CA GLU A 387 -13.87 -20.53 8.61
C GLU A 387 -14.60 -21.55 7.70
N PRO A 388 -14.17 -22.82 7.66
CA PRO A 388 -14.87 -23.83 6.89
C PRO A 388 -16.30 -23.92 7.41
N GLU A 389 -17.29 -23.71 6.53
CA GLU A 389 -18.70 -23.85 6.87
C GLU A 389 -18.92 -25.24 7.49
N THR A 390 -19.14 -25.30 8.80
CA THR A 390 -19.57 -26.54 9.44
C THR A 390 -20.97 -26.86 8.93
N GLY A 391 -21.01 -27.84 8.02
CA GLY A 391 -22.16 -28.39 7.31
C GLY A 391 -23.55 -28.04 7.85
N ARG A 392 -24.19 -27.06 7.20
CA ARG A 392 -25.65 -27.10 7.03
C ARG A 392 -25.91 -27.74 5.68
N GLN A 393 -26.16 -29.05 5.70
CA GLN A 393 -26.74 -29.76 4.56
C GLN A 393 -28.04 -29.05 4.15
N GLN A 394 -27.99 -28.24 3.09
CA GLN A 394 -29.19 -27.90 2.36
C GLN A 394 -29.68 -29.19 1.70
N LYS A 395 -30.80 -29.71 2.20
CA LYS A 395 -31.56 -30.75 1.51
C LYS A 395 -32.04 -30.19 0.18
N VAL A 396 -31.34 -30.53 -0.89
CA VAL A 396 -31.84 -30.37 -2.26
C VAL A 396 -33.00 -31.36 -2.44
N PRO A 397 -34.21 -30.94 -2.84
CA PRO A 397 -35.27 -31.89 -3.17
C PRO A 397 -34.92 -32.58 -4.49
N THR A 398 -34.75 -33.90 -4.45
CA THR A 398 -34.58 -34.75 -5.62
C THR A 398 -35.88 -34.81 -6.43
N THR A 399 -35.98 -34.05 -7.52
CA THR A 399 -36.95 -34.32 -8.58
C THR A 399 -36.32 -35.26 -9.60
N SER A 400 -36.72 -36.53 -9.53
CA SER A 400 -36.42 -37.57 -10.49
C SER A 400 -37.02 -37.24 -11.86
N THR A 401 -36.19 -37.12 -12.89
CA THR A 401 -36.65 -37.25 -14.28
C THR A 401 -35.77 -38.28 -14.99
N LYS A 402 -36.29 -39.50 -15.10
CA LYS A 402 -35.72 -40.56 -15.94
C LYS A 402 -35.78 -40.11 -17.41
N ARG A 403 -34.64 -40.04 -18.08
CA ARG A 403 -34.56 -40.20 -19.53
C ARG A 403 -33.64 -41.36 -19.85
N LYS A 404 -34.25 -42.44 -20.33
CA LYS A 404 -33.58 -43.53 -21.04
C LYS A 404 -33.15 -43.00 -22.40
N TYR A 405 -31.89 -43.18 -22.76
CA TYR A 405 -31.50 -43.40 -24.15
C TYR A 405 -30.46 -44.52 -24.23
N SER A 406 -30.59 -45.27 -25.31
CA SER A 406 -30.11 -46.61 -25.59
C SER A 406 -28.65 -46.70 -26.02
N SER A 407 -28.09 -47.88 -25.77
CA SER A 407 -26.82 -48.44 -26.21
C SER A 407 -26.68 -48.61 -27.73
N GLY A 408 -25.42 -48.50 -28.19
CA GLY A 408 -24.84 -48.97 -29.47
C GLY A 408 -23.44 -48.35 -29.57
N GLU A 409 -22.37 -49.12 -29.35
CA GLU A 409 -21.45 -49.63 -30.42
C GLU A 409 -20.61 -48.45 -31.02
N ASP A 410 -19.28 -48.40 -31.04
CA ASP A 410 -18.24 -49.43 -31.15
C ASP A 410 -16.86 -48.92 -30.66
N GLU A 411 -15.94 -49.88 -30.59
CA GLU A 411 -14.50 -49.83 -30.33
C GLU A 411 -13.70 -48.74 -31.07
N GLU A 412 -12.67 -48.19 -30.43
CA GLU A 412 -11.30 -48.21 -30.98
C GLU A 412 -10.26 -47.79 -29.91
N THR A 413 -9.39 -48.75 -29.59
CA THR A 413 -8.11 -48.61 -28.88
C THR A 413 -7.05 -47.95 -29.77
N TYR A 414 -6.25 -47.02 -29.23
CA TYR A 414 -4.83 -46.94 -29.54
C TYR A 414 -4.04 -46.31 -28.38
N ASP A 415 -3.05 -47.07 -27.93
CA ASP A 415 -2.03 -46.78 -26.94
C ASP A 415 -0.87 -45.92 -27.50
N ASP A 416 -0.14 -45.34 -26.55
CA ASP A 416 1.29 -44.99 -26.53
C ASP A 416 1.84 -43.77 -27.33
N CYS A 417 2.41 -42.83 -26.56
CA CYS A 417 3.87 -42.63 -26.50
C CYS A 417 4.26 -41.59 -25.41
N LEU A 418 4.96 -42.06 -24.37
CA LEU A 418 5.95 -41.30 -23.62
C LEU A 418 7.25 -42.11 -23.58
#